data_AF-A0A3C0XIM4-F1
#
_entry.id   AF-A0A3C0XIM4-F1
#
_cell.length_a   1.000
_cell.length_b   1.000
_cell.length_c   1.000
_cell.angle_alpha   90.00
_cell.angle_beta   90.00
_cell.angle_gamma   90.00
#
_symmetry.space_group_name_H-M   'P 1'
#
loop_
_entity.id
_entity.type
_entity.pdbx_description
1 polymer ?
#
loop_
_entity_poly.entity_id
_entity_poly.type
_entity_poly.pdbx_seq_one_letter_code
_entity_poly.pdbx_strand_id
1 'polypeptide(L)'
;MDNDPPRRRSRGRRRGGGGPERGRPTRAPAEPKPPQSARGLARRERSPRRRGAAAAPRSPDELRPGTPCVIVMDCREGEPDRTGAAALFEGFFDLETGDPRRAGYGVPRLRIVRPGPASPAPVEPQTAERLWGFECWWRPDPGNAGLTDADRVEVEQSKKLLRGLIRDSRRSTRPALAR
;
A
#
# COMPACT_ATOMS: atom_id res chain seq x y z
N MET A 1 -1.99 25.19 45.51
CA MET A 1 -3.11 26.00 45.00
C MET A 1 -3.66 25.29 43.79
N ASP A 2 -4.62 24.41 44.05
CA ASP A 2 -5.42 23.69 43.06
C ASP A 2 -6.35 24.64 42.31
N ASN A 3 -6.46 24.50 40.99
CA ASN A 3 -7.66 24.92 40.27
C ASN A 3 -7.71 24.36 38.85
N ASP A 4 -8.58 23.36 38.67
CA ASP A 4 -9.36 23.12 37.45
C ASP A 4 -10.50 22.15 37.82
N PRO A 5 -11.65 22.08 37.12
CA PRO A 5 -12.46 23.10 36.42
C PRO A 5 -13.96 22.99 36.80
N PRO A 6 -14.88 23.84 36.29
CA PRO A 6 -16.29 23.46 36.21
C PRO A 6 -16.73 23.09 34.79
N ARG A 7 -17.21 21.85 34.70
CA ARG A 7 -17.93 21.22 33.58
C ARG A 7 -19.17 22.04 33.19
N ARG A 8 -19.34 22.34 31.90
CA ARG A 8 -20.64 22.76 31.34
C ARG A 8 -21.15 21.75 30.32
N ARG A 9 -22.06 20.88 30.78
CA ARG A 9 -22.90 20.01 29.95
C ARG A 9 -24.09 20.83 29.44
N SER A 10 -24.24 20.96 28.13
CA SER A 10 -25.48 21.44 27.50
C SER A 10 -26.14 20.29 26.75
N ARG A 11 -27.11 19.62 27.41
CA ARG A 11 -28.06 18.70 26.77
C ARG A 11 -29.23 19.52 26.23
N GLY A 12 -29.40 19.61 24.91
CA GLY A 12 -30.64 20.07 24.26
C GLY A 12 -31.19 18.94 23.38
N ARG A 13 -31.95 18.01 23.96
CA ARG A 13 -33.42 17.83 23.82
C ARG A 13 -33.96 17.84 22.38
N ARG A 14 -34.43 16.65 21.97
CA ARG A 14 -35.31 16.33 20.85
C ARG A 14 -36.77 16.71 21.14
N ARG A 15 -37.58 16.75 20.06
CA ARG A 15 -39.07 16.77 19.93
C ARG A 15 -39.69 18.17 20.06
N GLY A 16 -40.58 18.64 19.18
CA GLY A 16 -41.49 17.97 18.25
C GLY A 16 -42.93 18.05 18.78
N GLY A 17 -43.78 18.87 18.13
CA GLY A 17 -45.25 18.99 18.32
C GLY A 17 -45.68 19.86 19.51
N GLY A 18 -46.78 20.62 19.50
CA GLY A 18 -47.88 20.80 18.55
C GLY A 18 -48.87 21.82 19.16
N GLY A 19 -49.48 22.66 18.33
CA GLY A 19 -50.51 23.63 18.73
C GLY A 19 -51.91 23.00 18.89
N PRO A 20 -52.87 23.71 19.51
CA PRO A 20 -54.08 23.09 20.06
C PRO A 20 -55.25 22.99 19.07
N GLU A 21 -55.98 21.89 19.24
CA GLU A 21 -57.42 21.65 19.06
C GLU A 21 -58.19 22.27 17.90
N ARG A 22 -58.80 21.40 17.08
CA ARG A 22 -60.24 21.43 16.74
C ARG A 22 -60.64 20.19 15.92
N GLY A 23 -61.71 19.52 16.38
CA GLY A 23 -62.66 18.81 15.50
C GLY A 23 -62.34 17.37 15.12
N ARG A 24 -62.88 16.40 15.88
CA ARG A 24 -63.12 15.04 15.41
C ARG A 24 -64.47 14.99 14.68
N PRO A 25 -64.53 14.39 13.48
CA PRO A 25 -65.65 13.49 13.21
C PRO A 25 -65.23 12.18 12.53
N THR A 26 -65.81 11.10 13.05
CA THR A 26 -66.40 9.92 12.38
C THR A 26 -65.62 9.15 11.30
N ARG A 27 -65.41 7.87 11.61
CA ARG A 27 -64.83 6.78 10.80
C ARG A 27 -65.72 6.44 9.59
N ALA A 28 -65.12 6.35 8.40
CA ALA A 28 -65.70 5.68 7.22
C ALA A 28 -64.98 4.35 6.93
N PRO A 29 -65.63 3.35 6.30
CA PRO A 29 -65.10 1.99 6.14
C PRO A 29 -63.94 1.90 5.14
N ALA A 30 -63.05 0.93 5.36
CA ALA A 30 -61.90 0.64 4.50
C ALA A 30 -62.33 0.04 3.16
N GLU A 31 -61.90 0.66 2.07
CA GLU A 31 -62.03 0.10 0.72
C GLU A 31 -60.76 -0.71 0.37
N PRO A 32 -60.88 -1.98 -0.08
CA PRO A 32 -59.72 -2.80 -0.40
C PRO A 32 -59.10 -2.39 -1.74
N LYS A 33 -57.83 -1.98 -1.70
CA LYS A 33 -57.03 -1.66 -2.89
C LYS A 33 -56.69 -2.95 -3.64
N PRO A 34 -56.90 -3.04 -4.98
CA PRO A 34 -56.62 -4.26 -5.74
C PRO A 34 -55.11 -4.56 -5.82
N PRO A 35 -54.69 -5.85 -5.86
CA PRO A 35 -53.29 -6.22 -5.86
C PRO A 35 -52.61 -5.84 -7.17
N GLN A 36 -51.49 -5.10 -7.06
CA GLN A 36 -50.62 -4.82 -8.21
C GLN A 36 -49.98 -6.12 -8.69
N SER A 37 -50.09 -6.33 -10.00
CA SER A 37 -49.63 -7.52 -10.71
C SER A 37 -48.12 -7.72 -10.59
N ALA A 38 -47.76 -8.99 -10.36
CA ALA A 38 -46.39 -9.48 -10.27
C ALA A 38 -45.61 -9.20 -11.56
N ARG A 39 -44.65 -8.26 -11.49
CA ARG A 39 -43.61 -8.11 -12.51
C ARG A 39 -42.32 -8.74 -12.02
N GLY A 40 -41.99 -9.86 -12.66
CA GLY A 40 -40.62 -10.16 -13.10
C GLY A 40 -39.62 -10.52 -12.02
N LEU A 41 -39.46 -11.83 -11.80
CA LEU A 41 -38.23 -12.44 -11.31
C LEU A 41 -37.04 -11.99 -12.17
N ALA A 42 -36.28 -11.02 -11.68
CA ALA A 42 -34.90 -10.79 -12.09
C ALA A 42 -34.04 -10.79 -10.83
N ARG A 43 -33.79 -12.01 -10.32
CA ARG A 43 -32.71 -12.29 -9.37
C ARG A 43 -31.41 -11.90 -10.07
N ARG A 44 -31.01 -10.63 -9.93
CA ARG A 44 -29.71 -10.14 -10.35
C ARG A 44 -28.70 -10.89 -9.49
N GLU A 45 -28.17 -11.97 -10.03
CA GLU A 45 -27.08 -12.71 -9.40
C GLU A 45 -25.98 -11.70 -9.11
N ARG A 46 -25.71 -11.47 -7.82
CA ARG A 46 -24.51 -10.78 -7.40
C ARG A 46 -23.37 -11.68 -7.83
N SER A 47 -22.78 -11.39 -8.99
CA SER A 47 -21.48 -11.93 -9.36
C SER A 47 -20.56 -11.81 -8.14
N PRO A 48 -19.94 -12.91 -7.67
CA PRO A 48 -19.01 -12.81 -6.57
C PRO A 48 -17.92 -11.84 -7.00
N ARG A 49 -17.74 -10.76 -6.23
CA ARG A 49 -16.62 -9.83 -6.39
C ARG A 49 -15.36 -10.69 -6.44
N ARG A 50 -14.74 -10.78 -7.62
CA ARG A 50 -13.42 -11.37 -7.81
C ARG A 50 -12.49 -10.77 -6.76
N ARG A 51 -12.20 -11.51 -5.69
CA ARG A 51 -10.96 -11.34 -4.93
C ARG A 51 -9.87 -11.75 -5.91
N GLY A 52 -9.04 -10.80 -6.34
CA GLY A 52 -7.99 -11.09 -7.33
C GLY A 52 -7.89 -10.11 -8.49
N ALA A 53 -8.40 -8.89 -8.36
CA ALA A 53 -7.80 -7.81 -9.13
C ALA A 53 -6.41 -7.60 -8.53
N ALA A 54 -5.39 -8.16 -9.18
CA ALA A 54 -4.00 -7.78 -8.94
C ALA A 54 -3.96 -6.25 -9.01
N ALA A 55 -3.86 -5.63 -7.84
CA ALA A 55 -3.76 -4.19 -7.75
C ALA A 55 -2.57 -3.79 -8.62
N ALA A 56 -2.75 -2.78 -9.46
CA ALA A 56 -1.65 -2.15 -10.16
C ALA A 56 -0.46 -1.95 -9.21
N PRO A 57 0.79 -2.05 -9.70
CA PRO A 57 1.96 -1.87 -8.84
C PRO A 57 1.81 -0.55 -8.10
N ARG A 58 1.67 -0.62 -6.77
CA ARG A 58 1.56 0.58 -5.93
C ARG A 58 2.82 1.38 -6.13
N SER A 59 2.67 2.69 -6.38
CA SER A 59 3.84 3.56 -6.36
C SER A 59 4.53 3.43 -5.00
N PRO A 60 5.87 3.57 -4.94
CA PRO A 60 6.61 3.48 -3.67
C PRO A 60 6.01 4.38 -2.57
N ASP A 61 5.44 5.54 -2.95
CA ASP A 61 4.81 6.49 -2.03
C ASP A 61 3.53 5.97 -1.34
N GLU A 62 2.89 4.94 -1.89
CA GLU A 62 1.69 4.30 -1.31
C GLU A 62 2.02 3.09 -0.42
N LEU A 63 3.29 2.73 -0.29
CA LEU A 63 3.71 1.57 0.48
C LEU A 63 3.60 1.84 1.97
N ARG A 64 2.99 0.88 2.68
CA ARG A 64 2.86 0.91 4.14
C ARG A 64 4.00 0.13 4.78
N PRO A 65 4.56 0.60 5.91
CA PRO A 65 5.46 -0.22 6.71
C PRO A 65 4.88 -1.63 6.96
N GLY A 66 5.73 -2.64 6.88
CA GLY A 66 5.37 -4.06 6.91
C GLY A 66 4.94 -4.65 5.56
N THR A 67 4.92 -3.87 4.46
CA THR A 67 4.62 -4.42 3.13
C THR A 67 5.71 -5.41 2.73
N PRO A 68 5.37 -6.64 2.33
CA PRO A 68 6.34 -7.59 1.79
C PRO A 68 6.90 -7.10 0.46
N CYS A 69 8.20 -7.31 0.28
CA CYS A 69 8.96 -6.92 -0.89
C CYS A 69 9.90 -8.05 -1.30
N VAL A 70 10.35 -8.01 -2.55
CA VAL A 70 11.42 -8.87 -3.04
C VAL A 70 12.52 -8.02 -3.64
N ILE A 71 13.78 -8.40 -3.38
CA ILE A 71 14.93 -7.82 -4.06
C ILE A 71 15.00 -8.43 -5.46
N VAL A 72 14.87 -7.59 -6.47
CA VAL A 72 14.89 -7.97 -7.89
C VAL A 72 16.32 -8.07 -8.40
N MET A 73 17.19 -7.17 -7.95
CA MET A 73 18.61 -7.17 -8.30
C MET A 73 19.39 -6.46 -7.18
N ASP A 74 20.36 -7.14 -6.59
CA ASP A 74 21.31 -6.53 -5.66
C ASP A 74 22.51 -5.98 -6.46
N CYS A 75 22.84 -4.71 -6.24
CA CYS A 75 23.92 -4.02 -6.95
C CYS A 75 25.13 -3.73 -6.05
N ARG A 76 25.12 -4.20 -4.81
CA ARG A 76 26.19 -3.93 -3.85
C ARG A 76 27.43 -4.75 -4.20
N GLU A 77 28.56 -4.06 -4.32
CA GLU A 77 29.85 -4.69 -4.61
C GLU A 77 30.48 -5.23 -3.31
N GLY A 78 31.05 -6.44 -3.37
CA GLY A 78 31.74 -7.08 -2.24
C GLY A 78 30.83 -7.72 -1.18
N GLU A 79 29.51 -7.50 -1.25
CA GLU A 79 28.52 -8.08 -0.36
C GLU A 79 27.89 -9.36 -0.94
N PRO A 80 27.36 -10.27 -0.10
CA PRO A 80 26.61 -11.43 -0.60
C PRO A 80 25.39 -10.98 -1.41
N ASP A 81 25.25 -11.52 -2.62
CA ASP A 81 24.10 -11.24 -3.50
C ASP A 81 22.77 -11.61 -2.81
N ARG A 82 21.89 -10.62 -2.67
CA ARG A 82 20.55 -10.79 -2.11
C ARG A 82 19.45 -10.84 -3.17
N THR A 83 19.80 -11.00 -4.45
CA THR A 83 18.82 -11.16 -5.52
C THR A 83 17.86 -12.31 -5.22
N GLY A 84 16.56 -12.00 -5.24
CA GLY A 84 15.46 -12.91 -4.89
C GLY A 84 15.16 -13.05 -3.39
N ALA A 85 15.90 -12.37 -2.51
CA ALA A 85 15.61 -12.39 -1.08
C ALA A 85 14.28 -11.67 -0.77
N ALA A 86 13.53 -12.26 0.16
CA ALA A 86 12.35 -11.63 0.73
C ALA A 86 12.75 -10.52 1.71
N ALA A 87 12.02 -9.42 1.69
CA ALA A 87 12.24 -8.27 2.54
C ALA A 87 10.90 -7.68 3.02
N LEU A 88 10.97 -6.87 4.08
CA LEU A 88 9.85 -6.07 4.56
C LEU A 88 10.21 -4.59 4.42
N PHE A 89 9.33 -3.82 3.80
CA PHE A 89 9.44 -2.37 3.76
C PHE A 89 9.20 -1.80 5.17
N GLU A 90 10.15 -1.08 5.74
CA GLU A 90 10.02 -0.48 7.08
C GLU A 90 9.46 0.94 7.07
N GLY A 91 9.47 1.61 5.91
CA GLY A 91 9.10 3.01 5.77
C GLY A 91 10.19 3.82 5.09
N PHE A 92 10.04 5.13 5.16
CA PHE A 92 11.01 6.10 4.68
C PHE A 92 11.77 6.68 5.86
N PHE A 93 13.08 6.86 5.70
CA PHE A 93 13.93 7.40 6.75
C PHE A 93 14.90 8.43 6.20
N ASP A 94 15.36 9.32 7.06
CA ASP A 94 16.46 10.21 6.79
C ASP A 94 17.75 9.40 6.62
N LEU A 95 18.55 9.70 5.59
CA LEU A 95 19.78 8.96 5.32
C LEU A 95 20.88 9.27 6.36
N GLU A 96 20.94 10.51 6.84
CA GLU A 96 21.98 10.96 7.76
C GLU A 96 21.61 10.67 9.21
N THR A 97 20.36 10.99 9.60
CA THR A 97 19.94 10.86 11.00
C THR A 97 19.29 9.51 11.31
N GLY A 98 18.80 8.80 10.30
CA GLY A 98 18.04 7.56 10.49
C GLY A 98 16.63 7.77 11.04
N ASP A 99 16.15 9.01 11.14
CA ASP A 99 14.82 9.32 11.66
C ASP A 99 13.72 8.95 10.67
N PRO A 100 12.53 8.52 11.14
CA PRO A 100 11.39 8.26 10.26
C PRO A 100 10.94 9.52 9.50
N ARG A 101 10.65 9.35 8.21
CA ARG A 101 10.17 10.39 7.30
C ARG A 101 8.87 9.98 6.62
N ARG A 102 8.18 10.95 6.03
CA ARG A 102 7.03 10.70 5.16
C ARG A 102 7.50 10.25 3.78
N ALA A 103 6.63 9.56 3.06
CA ALA A 103 6.82 9.27 1.63
C ALA A 103 7.20 10.54 0.86
N GLY A 104 8.13 10.42 -0.08
CA GLY A 104 8.71 11.54 -0.83
C GLY A 104 9.77 12.38 -0.09
N TYR A 105 9.96 12.20 1.23
CA TYR A 105 10.89 13.00 2.05
C TYR A 105 11.96 12.15 2.77
N GLY A 106 12.12 10.90 2.35
CA GLY A 106 13.12 10.01 2.91
C GLY A 106 13.47 8.88 1.96
N VAL A 107 14.48 8.12 2.34
CA VAL A 107 14.93 6.94 1.61
C VAL A 107 14.18 5.72 2.11
N PRO A 108 13.64 4.88 1.22
CA PRO A 108 13.01 3.63 1.62
C PRO A 108 14.01 2.73 2.36
N ARG A 109 13.59 2.11 3.46
CA ARG A 109 14.40 1.11 4.18
C ARG A 109 13.75 -0.26 4.12
N LEU A 110 14.56 -1.28 3.81
CA LEU A 110 14.15 -2.67 3.72
C LEU A 110 14.79 -3.47 4.83
N ARG A 111 14.04 -4.39 5.43
CA ARG A 111 14.56 -5.38 6.37
C ARG A 111 14.51 -6.76 5.74
N ILE A 112 15.66 -7.41 5.62
CA ILE A 112 15.79 -8.74 5.01
C ILE A 112 15.15 -9.78 5.91
N VAL A 113 14.25 -10.57 5.33
CA VAL A 113 13.65 -11.72 6.00
C VAL A 113 14.56 -12.91 5.73
N ARG A 114 15.47 -13.21 6.68
CA ARG A 114 16.28 -14.42 6.57
C ARG A 114 15.38 -15.64 6.84
N PRO A 115 15.40 -16.66 5.98
CA PRO A 115 14.87 -17.98 6.35
C PRO A 115 15.78 -18.53 7.45
N GLY A 116 15.38 -18.37 8.70
CA GLY A 116 16.13 -18.90 9.84
C GLY A 116 16.00 -20.41 9.90
N PRO A 117 17.04 -21.16 10.28
CA PRO A 117 16.82 -22.50 10.80
C PRO A 117 15.91 -22.39 12.03
N ALA A 118 14.94 -23.28 12.15
CA ALA A 118 14.15 -23.45 13.36
C ALA A 118 15.06 -23.95 14.50
N SER A 119 15.94 -23.10 15.01
CA SER A 119 16.88 -23.46 16.07
C SER A 119 16.37 -22.94 17.42
N PRO A 120 16.17 -23.80 18.43
CA PRO A 120 15.58 -23.45 19.71
C PRO A 120 16.64 -22.96 20.73
N ALA A 121 17.63 -22.18 20.28
CA ALA A 121 18.65 -21.63 21.16
C ALA A 121 18.36 -20.16 21.49
N PRO A 122 18.61 -19.69 22.72
CA PRO A 122 18.45 -18.29 23.08
C PRO A 122 19.60 -17.50 22.46
N VAL A 123 19.41 -17.07 21.21
CA VAL A 123 20.38 -16.25 20.50
C VAL A 123 20.04 -14.78 20.80
N GLU A 124 21.06 -14.03 21.20
CA GLU A 124 21.15 -12.57 21.10
C GLU A 124 20.29 -12.02 19.95
N PRO A 125 19.67 -10.83 20.08
CA PRO A 125 18.76 -10.32 19.06
C PRO A 125 19.51 -10.25 17.73
N GLN A 126 19.29 -11.24 16.85
CA GLN A 126 19.92 -11.27 15.54
C GLN A 126 19.51 -9.96 14.88
N THR A 127 20.49 -9.06 14.73
CA THR A 127 20.27 -7.75 14.17
C THR A 127 19.73 -7.98 12.77
N ALA A 128 18.43 -7.75 12.61
CA ALA A 128 17.79 -7.97 11.34
C ALA A 128 18.50 -7.09 10.31
N GLU A 129 19.07 -7.72 9.30
CA GLU A 129 19.83 -7.06 8.24
C GLU A 129 18.92 -6.07 7.53
N ARG A 130 19.40 -4.83 7.37
CA ARG A 130 18.66 -3.73 6.75
C ARG A 130 19.44 -3.20 5.58
N LEU A 131 18.72 -2.87 4.51
CA LEU A 131 19.26 -2.22 3.32
C LEU A 131 18.52 -0.92 3.07
N TRP A 132 19.23 0.05 2.52
CA TRP A 132 18.60 1.19 1.91
C TRP A 132 18.05 0.78 0.55
N GLY A 133 16.83 1.19 0.24
CA GLY A 133 16.14 0.79 -0.98
C GLY A 133 16.74 1.39 -2.26
N PHE A 134 17.76 2.25 -2.19
CA PHE A 134 18.54 2.66 -3.37
C PHE A 134 19.73 1.72 -3.64
N GLU A 135 20.15 0.91 -2.66
CA GLU A 135 21.30 0.01 -2.80
C GLU A 135 20.97 -1.22 -3.66
N CYS A 136 19.69 -1.49 -3.85
CA CYS A 136 19.19 -2.59 -4.64
C CYS A 136 17.95 -2.17 -5.42
N TRP A 137 17.61 -2.95 -6.45
CA TRP A 137 16.32 -2.84 -7.13
C TRP A 137 15.36 -3.80 -6.45
N TRP A 138 14.18 -3.31 -6.10
CA TRP A 138 13.19 -4.07 -5.35
C TRP A 138 11.79 -3.68 -5.79
N ARG A 139 10.82 -4.56 -5.51
CA ARG A 139 9.40 -4.28 -5.74
C ARG A 139 8.53 -4.80 -4.60
N PRO A 140 7.32 -4.26 -4.42
CA PRO A 140 6.31 -4.87 -3.57
C PRO A 140 5.99 -6.31 -4.03
N ASP A 141 5.79 -7.19 -3.06
CA ASP A 141 5.43 -8.58 -3.27
C ASP A 141 4.31 -9.01 -2.30
N PRO A 142 3.12 -8.41 -2.37
CA PRO A 142 2.03 -8.71 -1.43
C PRO A 142 1.57 -10.16 -1.48
N GLY A 143 1.85 -10.87 -2.57
CA GLY A 143 1.56 -12.29 -2.73
C GLY A 143 2.64 -13.23 -2.20
N ASN A 144 3.79 -12.71 -1.76
CA ASN A 144 5.00 -13.48 -1.44
C ASN A 144 5.37 -14.44 -2.59
N ALA A 145 5.22 -14.00 -3.83
CA ALA A 145 5.53 -14.78 -5.02
C ALA A 145 7.04 -14.96 -5.22
N GLY A 146 7.86 -14.11 -4.57
CA GLY A 146 9.30 -14.09 -4.75
C GLY A 146 9.70 -13.52 -6.11
N LEU A 147 10.92 -13.87 -6.55
CA LEU A 147 11.48 -13.44 -7.83
C LEU A 147 10.83 -14.25 -8.97
N THR A 148 10.24 -13.55 -9.93
CA THR A 148 9.52 -14.15 -11.06
C THR A 148 10.34 -14.11 -12.34
N ASP A 149 9.96 -14.92 -13.33
CA ASP A 149 10.58 -14.87 -14.66
C ASP A 149 10.33 -13.54 -15.38
N ALA A 150 9.19 -12.90 -15.11
CA ALA A 150 8.90 -11.56 -15.63
C ALA A 150 9.94 -10.53 -15.11
N ASP A 151 10.29 -10.60 -13.83
CA ASP A 151 11.31 -9.73 -13.23
C ASP A 151 12.67 -9.91 -13.94
N ARG A 152 13.06 -11.16 -14.20
CA ARG A 152 14.32 -11.48 -14.90
C ARG A 152 14.34 -10.89 -16.31
N VAL A 153 13.23 -11.02 -17.03
CA VAL A 153 13.09 -10.46 -18.39
C VAL A 153 13.19 -8.93 -18.35
N GLU A 154 12.50 -8.29 -17.42
CA GLU A 154 12.51 -6.83 -17.26
C GLU A 154 13.90 -6.29 -16.91
N VAL A 155 14.60 -6.98 -15.99
CA VAL A 155 15.99 -6.65 -15.63
C VAL A 155 16.92 -6.74 -16.85
N GLU A 156 16.83 -7.83 -17.63
CA GLU A 156 17.68 -7.99 -18.81
C GLU A 156 17.36 -6.98 -19.92
N GLN A 157 16.09 -6.60 -20.09
CA GLN A 157 15.69 -5.52 -20.99
C GLN A 157 16.24 -4.17 -20.52
N SER A 158 16.14 -3.87 -19.23
CA SER A 158 16.63 -2.63 -18.63
C SER A 158 18.16 -2.50 -18.77
N LYS A 159 18.90 -3.59 -18.54
CA LYS A 159 20.35 -3.64 -18.77
C LYS A 159 20.71 -3.36 -20.24
N LYS A 160 19.97 -3.93 -21.20
CA LYS A 160 20.19 -3.68 -22.63
C LYS A 160 19.96 -2.20 -22.98
N LEU A 161 18.88 -1.60 -22.48
CA LEU A 161 18.58 -0.18 -22.67
C LEU A 161 19.68 0.71 -22.08
N LEU A 162 20.11 0.42 -20.84
CA LEU A 162 21.17 1.18 -20.17
C LEU A 162 22.50 1.13 -20.95
N ARG A 163 22.88 -0.04 -21.46
CA ARG A 163 24.06 -0.17 -22.34
C ARG A 163 23.94 0.66 -23.62
N GLY A 164 22.73 0.76 -24.18
CA GLY A 164 22.44 1.65 -25.31
C GLY A 164 22.64 3.11 -24.95
N LEU A 165 22.00 3.57 -23.88
CA LEU A 165 22.10 4.95 -23.38
C LEU A 165 23.54 5.37 -23.08
N ILE A 166 24.34 4.50 -22.46
CA ILE A 166 25.77 4.75 -22.19
C ILE A 166 26.57 4.87 -23.49
N ARG A 167 26.26 4.03 -24.50
CA ARG A 167 26.93 4.12 -25.79
C ARG A 167 26.60 5.44 -26.50
N ASP A 168 25.34 5.85 -26.44
CA ASP A 168 24.86 7.05 -27.11
C ASP A 168 25.36 8.32 -26.42
N SER A 169 25.41 8.34 -25.08
CA SER A 169 25.99 9.46 -24.32
C SER A 169 27.46 9.69 -24.70
N ARG A 170 28.26 8.63 -24.78
CA ARG A 170 29.67 8.68 -25.21
C ARG A 170 29.84 9.22 -26.63
N ARG A 171 28.90 8.92 -27.54
CA ARG A 171 28.90 9.44 -28.91
C ARG A 171 28.54 10.92 -28.95
N SER A 172 27.57 11.36 -28.15
CA SER A 172 27.14 12.75 -28.08
C SER A 172 28.19 13.70 -27.48
N THR A 173 29.08 13.19 -26.63
CA THR A 173 30.18 13.97 -26.03
C THR A 173 31.44 14.08 -26.89
N ARG A 174 31.50 13.46 -28.07
CA ARG A 174 32.60 13.74 -29.00
C ARG A 174 32.31 15.09 -29.68
N PRO A 175 33.10 16.15 -29.43
CA PRO A 175 32.97 17.35 -30.23
C PRO A 175 33.30 16.94 -31.67
N ALA A 176 32.46 17.37 -32.60
CA ALA A 176 32.81 17.38 -34.01
C ALA A 176 34.09 18.22 -34.12
N LEU A 177 35.24 17.55 -34.23
CA LEU A 177 36.43 18.14 -34.82
C LEU A 177 36.08 18.43 -36.28
N ALA A 178 35.37 19.54 -36.50
CA ALA A 178 35.40 20.27 -37.74
C ALA A 178 36.86 20.74 -37.91
N ARG A 179 37.61 20.24 -38.89
CA ARG A 179 37.55 20.60 -40.32
C ARG A 179 37.62 22.10 -40.51
#